data_AF-A0A7Y3DBD4-F1
#
_entry.id   AF-A0A7Y3DBD4-F1
#
_cell.length_a   1.000
_cell.length_b   1.000
_cell.length_c   1.000
_cell.angle_alpha   90.00
_cell.angle_beta   90.00
_cell.angle_gamma   90.00
#
_symmetry.space_group_name_H-M   'P 1'
#
loop_
_entity.id
_entity.type
_entity.pdbx_description
1 polymer ?
#
loop_
_entity_poly.entity_id
_entity_poly.type
_entity_poly.pdbx_seq_one_letter_code
_entity_poly.pdbx_strand_id
1 'polypeptide(L)'
;PIADPDAFFARLATACDAVVIDHFVGGDGSRDGARTRRTPLPAAMEAIQPGASDPGYRDAMVAVAARHLPGRVGVGADGFAGRFLPAEGRVP
;
A
#
# COMPACT_ATOMS: atom_id res chain seq x y z
N PRO A 1 11.12 1.75 1.42
CA PRO A 1 10.45 2.01 0.11
C PRO A 1 10.75 0.87 -0.86
N ILE A 2 9.82 0.53 -1.75
CA ILE A 2 9.99 -0.53 -2.75
C ILE A 2 10.85 0.06 -3.87
N ALA A 3 12.02 -0.53 -4.11
CA ALA A 3 12.99 0.01 -5.06
C ALA A 3 12.48 -0.02 -6.51
N ASP A 4 11.80 -1.10 -6.90
CA ASP A 4 11.15 -1.25 -8.20
C ASP A 4 9.71 -1.77 -7.99
N PRO A 5 8.73 -0.85 -7.86
CA PRO A 5 7.35 -1.22 -7.60
C PRO A 5 6.74 -2.09 -8.70
N ASP A 6 7.04 -1.81 -9.97
CA ASP A 6 6.47 -2.56 -11.09
C ASP A 6 6.99 -3.99 -11.13
N ALA A 7 8.31 -4.20 -11.03
CA ALA A 7 8.87 -5.54 -10.98
C ALA A 7 8.42 -6.31 -9.73
N PHE A 8 8.26 -5.63 -8.60
CA PHE A 8 7.77 -6.23 -7.37
C PHE A 8 6.33 -6.75 -7.51
N PHE A 9 5.40 -5.92 -7.98
CA PHE A 9 4.00 -6.33 -8.12
C PHE A 9 3.77 -7.31 -9.28
N ALA A 10 4.55 -7.22 -10.37
CA ALA A 10 4.54 -8.23 -11.43
C ALA A 10 4.92 -9.62 -10.88
N ARG A 11 5.91 -9.70 -9.99
CA ARG A 11 6.30 -10.96 -9.33
C ARG A 11 5.26 -11.44 -8.33
N LEU A 12 4.62 -10.55 -7.58
CA LEU A 12 3.53 -10.93 -6.68
C LEU A 12 2.35 -11.52 -7.45
N ALA A 13 2.00 -10.95 -8.60
CA ALA A 13 0.91 -11.43 -9.43
C ALA A 13 1.07 -12.89 -9.89
N THR A 14 2.29 -13.43 -9.90
CA THR A 14 2.52 -14.86 -10.21
C THR A 14 2.38 -15.78 -9.01
N ALA A 15 2.28 -15.24 -7.79
CA ALA A 15 2.38 -16.00 -6.54
C ALA A 15 1.17 -15.83 -5.60
N CYS A 16 0.35 -14.80 -5.80
CA CYS A 16 -0.83 -14.54 -4.98
C CYS A 16 -2.04 -14.13 -5.83
N ASP A 17 -3.23 -14.50 -5.36
CA ASP A 17 -4.47 -14.10 -6.00
C ASP A 17 -4.81 -12.63 -5.79
N ALA A 18 -4.46 -12.04 -4.65
CA ALA A 18 -4.77 -10.67 -4.28
C ALA A 18 -3.73 -10.11 -3.32
N VAL A 19 -3.64 -8.77 -3.24
CA VAL A 19 -2.76 -8.07 -2.30
C VAL A 19 -3.57 -7.09 -1.45
N VAL A 20 -3.20 -6.96 -0.18
CA VAL A 20 -3.69 -5.88 0.69
C VAL A 20 -2.52 -4.97 1.01
N ILE A 21 -2.65 -3.70 0.66
CA ILE A 21 -1.63 -2.68 0.90
C ILE A 21 -2.11 -1.80 2.05
N ASP A 22 -1.37 -1.83 3.15
CA ASP A 22 -1.63 -1.00 4.31
C ASP A 22 -0.48 -0.01 4.54
N HIS A 23 -0.78 1.07 5.25
CA HIS A 23 0.22 2.04 5.65
C HIS A 23 0.36 2.05 7.17
N PHE A 24 1.60 2.05 7.64
CA PHE A 24 1.89 1.99 9.08
C PHE A 24 1.38 3.21 9.86
N VAL A 25 1.15 4.35 9.19
CA VAL A 25 0.37 5.47 9.73
C VAL A 25 -1.11 5.10 9.62
N GLY A 26 -1.75 4.86 10.77
CA GLY A 26 -3.13 4.38 10.88
C GLY A 26 -3.23 2.92 11.35
N GLY A 27 -2.22 2.09 11.06
CA GLY A 27 -2.16 0.69 11.52
C GLY A 27 -1.72 0.50 12.98
N ASP A 28 -1.25 1.55 13.65
CA ASP A 28 -0.73 1.49 15.03
C ASP A 28 -1.80 1.64 16.12
N GLY A 29 -3.08 1.74 15.72
CA GLY A 29 -4.23 1.91 16.60
C GLY A 29 -4.39 3.32 17.19
N SER A 30 -3.60 4.30 16.73
CA SER A 30 -3.80 5.72 17.04
C SER A 30 -4.49 6.44 15.89
N ARG A 31 -5.20 7.55 16.20
CA ARG A 31 -5.97 8.30 15.19
C ARG A 31 -5.10 8.97 14.12
N ASP A 32 -3.86 9.28 14.45
CA ASP A 32 -2.94 10.11 13.66
C ASP A 32 -1.58 9.43 13.39
N GLY A 33 -1.43 8.17 13.78
CA GLY A 33 -0.16 7.43 13.71
C GLY A 33 0.87 7.85 14.77
N ALA A 34 0.45 8.50 15.87
CA ALA A 34 1.33 8.98 16.92
C ALA A 34 2.24 7.91 17.54
N ARG A 35 1.88 6.62 17.53
CA ARG A 35 2.79 5.58 18.05
C ARG A 35 3.90 5.32 17.04
N THR A 36 3.58 5.14 15.76
CA THR A 36 4.60 4.92 14.72
C THR A 36 5.48 6.14 14.50
N ARG A 37 4.92 7.36 14.58
CA ARG A 37 5.70 8.61 14.49
C ARG A 37 6.78 8.75 15.56
N ARG A 38 6.67 8.05 16.70
CA ARG A 38 7.69 8.03 17.76
C ARG A 38 8.77 6.98 17.55
N THR A 39 8.65 6.14 16.52
CA THR A 39 9.67 5.16 16.17
C THR A 39 10.68 5.74 15.18
N PRO A 40 11.85 5.11 15.00
CA PRO A 40 12.80 5.52 13.96
C PRO A 40 12.34 5.22 12.52
N LEU A 41 11.28 4.43 12.33
CA LEU A 41 10.87 3.93 11.01
C LEU A 41 10.55 5.06 10.00
N PRO A 42 9.74 6.09 10.33
CA PRO A 42 9.47 7.17 9.37
C PRO A 42 10.74 7.86 8.90
N ALA A 43 11.64 8.20 9.82
CA ALA A 43 12.91 8.85 9.49
C ALA A 43 13.79 7.96 8.59
N ALA A 44 13.85 6.66 8.86
CA ALA A 44 14.61 5.71 8.03
C ALA A 44 14.01 5.57 6.61
N MET A 45 12.68 5.64 6.48
CA MET A 45 12.04 5.59 5.17
C MET A 45 12.27 6.86 4.35
N GLU A 46 12.12 8.04 4.98
CA GLU A 46 12.38 9.34 4.37
C GLU A 46 13.83 9.49 3.90
N ALA A 47 14.78 8.94 4.65
CA ALA A 47 16.20 8.96 4.29
C ALA A 47 16.51 8.17 3.00
N ILE A 48 15.66 7.18 2.66
CA ILE A 48 15.79 6.39 1.42
C ILE A 48 15.02 7.05 0.29
N GLN A 49 13.79 7.50 0.56
CA GLN A 49 12.94 8.17 -0.42
C GLN A 49 12.08 9.21 0.28
N PRO A 50 12.25 10.51 -0.04
CA PRO A 50 11.39 11.56 0.49
C PRO A 50 9.90 11.31 0.18
N GLY A 51 9.05 11.52 1.17
CA GLY A 51 7.61 11.28 1.12
C GLY A 51 7.20 9.82 1.30
N ALA A 52 8.13 8.88 1.45
CA ALA A 52 7.78 7.47 1.62
C ALA A 52 7.12 7.14 2.96
N SER A 53 7.16 8.05 3.93
CA SER A 53 6.43 7.92 5.19
C SER A 53 5.02 8.52 5.18
N ASP A 54 4.62 9.14 4.07
CA ASP A 54 3.30 9.74 3.90
C ASP A 54 2.30 8.74 3.31
N PRO A 55 1.00 8.79 3.71
CA PRO A 55 -0.04 7.99 3.07
C PRO A 55 -0.09 8.08 1.54
N GLY A 56 0.33 9.20 0.92
CA GLY A 56 0.44 9.33 -0.53
C GLY A 56 1.40 8.32 -1.17
N TYR A 57 2.44 7.87 -0.45
CA TYR A 57 3.28 6.77 -0.92
C TYR A 57 2.51 5.46 -1.03
N ARG A 58 1.62 5.15 -0.08
CA ARG A 58 0.71 3.99 -0.18
C ARG A 58 -0.15 4.10 -1.42
N ASP A 59 -0.74 5.26 -1.67
CA ASP A 59 -1.63 5.47 -2.81
C ASP A 59 -0.89 5.27 -4.15
N ALA A 60 0.37 5.71 -4.23
CA ALA A 60 1.23 5.41 -5.37
C ALA A 60 1.49 3.90 -5.55
N MET A 61 1.74 3.16 -4.46
CA MET A 61 1.92 1.70 -4.52
C MET A 61 0.63 0.98 -4.90
N VAL A 62 -0.52 1.44 -4.42
CA VAL A 62 -1.84 0.94 -4.81
C VAL A 62 -2.07 1.10 -6.31
N ALA A 63 -1.76 2.28 -6.87
CA ALA A 63 -1.88 2.53 -8.30
C ALA A 63 -0.98 1.59 -9.12
N VAL A 64 0.26 1.35 -8.70
CA VAL A 64 1.14 0.38 -9.36
C VAL A 64 0.57 -1.04 -9.27
N ALA A 65 0.20 -1.48 -8.06
CA ALA A 65 -0.35 -2.82 -7.85
C ALA A 65 -1.61 -3.09 -8.67
N ALA A 66 -2.49 -2.10 -8.82
CA ALA A 66 -3.73 -2.23 -9.57
C ALA A 66 -3.50 -2.51 -11.07
N ARG A 67 -2.38 -2.07 -11.64
CA ARG A 67 -1.99 -2.40 -13.03
C ARG A 67 -1.64 -3.87 -13.21
N HIS A 68 -1.11 -4.51 -12.16
CA HIS A 68 -0.68 -5.92 -12.19
C HIS A 68 -1.75 -6.88 -11.66
N LEU A 69 -2.63 -6.40 -10.77
CA LEU A 69 -3.68 -7.17 -10.08
C LEU A 69 -5.05 -6.46 -10.16
N PRO A 70 -5.60 -6.24 -11.37
CA PRO A 70 -6.83 -5.46 -11.55
C PRO A 70 -8.01 -6.12 -10.83
N GLY A 71 -8.71 -5.36 -9.99
CA GLY A 71 -9.85 -5.87 -9.21
C GLY A 71 -9.45 -6.67 -7.95
N ARG A 72 -8.14 -6.78 -7.65
CA ARG A 72 -7.61 -7.67 -6.61
C ARG A 72 -6.65 -6.97 -5.65
N VAL A 73 -6.78 -5.65 -5.52
CA VAL A 73 -6.01 -4.82 -4.58
C VAL A 73 -6.92 -4.31 -3.49
N GLY A 74 -6.64 -4.66 -2.24
CA GLY A 74 -7.31 -4.13 -1.05
C GLY A 74 -6.46 -3.06 -0.36
N VAL A 75 -7.10 -2.12 0.33
CA VAL A 75 -6.41 -1.03 1.04
C VAL A 75 -6.77 -1.04 2.52
N GLY A 76 -5.75 -1.13 3.38
CA GLY A 76 -5.88 -1.11 4.84
C GLY A 76 -6.98 -2.03 5.38
N ALA A 77 -7.75 -1.52 6.34
CA ALA A 77 -8.82 -2.28 7.01
C ALA A 77 -9.90 -2.80 6.05
N ASP A 78 -10.23 -2.04 4.99
CA ASP A 78 -11.18 -2.49 3.96
C ASP A 78 -10.65 -3.70 3.21
N GLY A 79 -9.38 -3.66 2.80
CA GLY A 79 -8.70 -4.78 2.16
C GLY A 79 -8.66 -6.03 3.04
N PHE A 80 -8.32 -5.87 4.32
CA PHE A 80 -8.35 -6.98 5.28
C PHE A 80 -9.76 -7.53 5.52
N ALA A 81 -10.80 -6.72 5.35
CA ALA A 81 -12.19 -7.15 5.39
C ALA A 81 -12.69 -7.78 4.06
N GLY A 82 -11.79 -8.02 3.10
CA GLY A 82 -12.11 -8.64 1.81
C GLY A 82 -12.75 -7.68 0.79
N ARG A 83 -12.69 -6.36 1.02
CA ARG A 83 -13.15 -5.35 0.07
C ARG A 83 -11.98 -4.93 -0.82
N PHE A 84 -12.05 -5.30 -2.10
CA PHE A 84 -11.05 -4.97 -3.11
C PHE A 84 -11.50 -3.80 -3.98
N LEU A 85 -10.54 -3.00 -4.44
CA LEU A 85 -10.76 -1.95 -5.43
C LEU A 85 -11.29 -2.57 -6.73
N PRO A 86 -12.17 -1.88 -7.47
CA PRO A 86 -12.63 -2.35 -8.77
C PRO A 86 -11.47 -2.44 -9.76
N ALA A 87 -11.57 -3.34 -10.74
CA ALA A 87 -10.73 -3.25 -11.92
C ALA A 87 -11.12 -1.96 -12.68
N GLU A 88 -10.14 -1.14 -13.08
CA GLU A 88 -10.42 0.02 -13.91
C GLU A 88 -11.19 -0.42 -15.18
N GLY A 89 -12.34 0.21 -15.43
CA GLY A 89 -13.22 -0.11 -16.56
C GLY A 89 -14.55 -0.80 -16.24
N ARG A 90 -14.84 -1.14 -14.97
CA ARG A 90 -16.19 -1.58 -14.57
C ARG A 90 -16.98 -0.42 -13.98
N VAL A 91 -17.71 0.30 -14.82
CA VAL A 91 -18.86 1.09 -14.37
C VAL A 91 -19.93 0.09 -13.90
N PRO A 92 -20.61 0.32 -12.75
CA PRO A 92 -21.73 -0.52 -12.34
C PRO A 92 -22.83 -0.63 -13.39
#